data_AF-A0A7K4BKQ8-F1
#
_entry.id   AF-A0A7K4BKQ8-F1
#
_cell.length_a   1.000
_cell.length_b   1.000
_cell.length_c   1.000
_cell.angle_alpha   90.00
_cell.angle_beta   90.00
_cell.angle_gamma   90.00
#
_symmetry.space_group_name_H-M   'P 1'
#
loop_
_entity.id
_entity.type
_entity.pdbx_description
1 polymer ?
#
loop_
_entity_poly.entity_id
_entity_poly.type
_entity_poly.pdbx_seq_one_letter_code
_entity_poly.pdbx_strand_id
1 'polypeptide(L)'
;MYTGLRVMGEVAGRQDRAEEVIAYIEDTMADLERRTGDIPASEQKEVYVGGVSASGAHGIISTEPAYPPFLWVHAKNAAAGLGIDHADVAKEALVNWDPEYIFIDLGTLQIDGGGAIGELKTETALKGLTAAKEGRIYGVLPYNSYSSNHEIVLANAYFIGKTLYPDRFADIDPVEKANEIYAFFVGGPVFNELNSQYGNLGFTKISL
;
A
#
# COMPACT_ATOMS: atom_id res chain seq x y z
N MET A 1 -17.00 7.61 4.09
CA MET A 1 -16.79 7.45 2.64
C MET A 1 -18.11 7.37 1.86
N TYR A 2 -18.89 6.28 1.96
CA TYR A 2 -20.06 6.06 1.09
C TYR A 2 -21.14 7.13 1.13
N THR A 3 -21.46 7.68 2.31
CA THR A 3 -22.40 8.79 2.41
C THR A 3 -21.96 10.00 1.58
N GLY A 4 -20.66 10.29 1.54
CA GLY A 4 -20.12 11.39 0.72
C GLY A 4 -20.29 11.14 -0.78
N LEU A 5 -20.00 9.92 -1.24
CA LEU A 5 -20.22 9.52 -2.65
C LEU A 5 -21.69 9.63 -3.04
N ARG A 6 -22.61 9.17 -2.18
CA ARG A 6 -24.06 9.27 -2.42
C ARG A 6 -24.54 10.70 -2.50
N VAL A 7 -24.10 11.56 -1.58
CA VAL A 7 -24.45 13.00 -1.59
C VAL A 7 -23.91 13.66 -2.86
N MET A 8 -22.67 13.39 -3.26
CA MET A 8 -22.12 13.92 -4.52
C MET A 8 -22.89 13.42 -5.73
N GLY A 9 -23.25 12.14 -5.76
CA GLY A 9 -24.08 11.54 -6.80
C GLY A 9 -25.46 12.20 -6.90
N GLU A 10 -26.12 12.45 -5.77
CA GLU A 10 -27.41 13.14 -5.74
C GLU A 10 -27.31 14.57 -6.29
N VAL A 11 -26.35 15.35 -5.81
CA VAL A 11 -26.15 16.75 -6.24
C VAL A 11 -25.76 16.85 -7.72
N ALA A 12 -24.97 15.89 -8.23
CA ALA A 12 -24.52 15.88 -9.62
C ALA A 12 -25.51 15.19 -10.60
N GLY A 13 -26.61 14.61 -10.12
CA GLY A 13 -27.52 13.80 -10.96
C GLY A 13 -26.87 12.52 -11.49
N ARG A 14 -26.00 11.90 -10.67
CA ARG A 14 -25.18 10.71 -10.96
C ARG A 14 -25.32 9.64 -9.87
N GLN A 15 -26.52 9.44 -9.34
CA GLN A 15 -26.81 8.47 -8.27
C GLN A 15 -26.42 7.05 -8.65
N ASP A 16 -26.81 6.60 -9.85
CA ASP A 16 -26.47 5.25 -10.35
C ASP A 16 -24.95 5.04 -10.37
N ARG A 17 -24.21 6.04 -10.84
CA ARG A 17 -22.74 5.99 -10.86
C ARG A 17 -22.14 5.96 -9.46
N ALA A 18 -22.73 6.66 -8.50
CA ALA A 18 -22.26 6.62 -7.12
C ALA A 18 -22.42 5.21 -6.51
N GLU A 19 -23.56 4.55 -6.75
CA GLU A 19 -23.77 3.17 -6.28
C GLU A 19 -22.88 2.16 -7.01
N GLU A 20 -22.64 2.32 -8.33
CA GLU A 20 -21.65 1.50 -9.05
C GLU A 20 -20.26 1.57 -8.42
N VAL A 21 -19.81 2.78 -8.05
CA VAL A 21 -18.50 2.97 -7.41
C VAL A 21 -18.45 2.34 -6.03
N ILE A 22 -19.52 2.49 -5.25
CA ILE A 22 -19.62 1.86 -3.92
C ILE A 22 -19.58 0.34 -4.06
N ALA A 23 -20.37 -0.23 -4.96
CA ALA A 23 -20.41 -1.66 -5.21
C ALA A 23 -19.04 -2.19 -5.65
N TYR A 24 -18.33 -1.48 -6.54
CA TYR A 24 -16.99 -1.88 -6.97
C TYR A 24 -15.99 -1.94 -5.80
N ILE A 25 -16.04 -0.97 -4.88
CA ILE A 25 -15.19 -0.96 -3.66
C ILE A 25 -15.54 -2.15 -2.77
N GLU A 26 -16.84 -2.36 -2.50
CA GLU A 26 -17.31 -3.46 -1.63
C GLU A 26 -16.95 -4.84 -2.22
N ASP A 27 -17.18 -5.03 -3.52
CA ASP A 27 -16.83 -6.28 -4.23
C ASP A 27 -15.32 -6.52 -4.22
N THR A 28 -14.52 -5.45 -4.36
CA THR A 28 -13.05 -5.56 -4.27
C THR A 28 -12.60 -5.97 -2.87
N MET A 29 -13.15 -5.34 -1.83
CA MET A 29 -12.85 -5.70 -0.44
C MET A 29 -13.28 -7.15 -0.14
N ALA A 30 -14.44 -7.57 -0.63
CA ALA A 30 -14.94 -8.94 -0.48
C ALA A 30 -14.09 -9.97 -1.23
N ASP A 31 -13.49 -9.62 -2.37
CA ASP A 31 -12.55 -10.50 -3.09
C ASP A 31 -11.26 -10.71 -2.30
N LEU A 32 -10.67 -9.63 -1.78
CA LEU A 32 -9.45 -9.70 -0.95
C LEU A 32 -9.69 -10.51 0.33
N GLU A 33 -10.85 -10.30 0.98
CA GLU A 33 -11.32 -11.09 2.13
C GLU A 33 -11.43 -12.57 1.76
N ARG A 34 -12.07 -12.91 0.63
CA ARG A 34 -12.21 -14.32 0.20
C ARG A 34 -10.86 -15.00 -0.07
N ARG A 35 -9.86 -14.24 -0.52
CA ARG A 35 -8.52 -14.77 -0.82
C ARG A 35 -7.67 -15.01 0.42
N THR A 36 -7.92 -14.28 1.50
CA THR A 36 -6.98 -14.20 2.64
C THR A 36 -7.61 -14.35 4.03
N GLY A 37 -8.93 -14.26 4.17
CA GLY A 37 -9.63 -14.27 5.46
C GLY A 37 -9.63 -15.62 6.19
N ASP A 38 -9.28 -16.70 5.48
CA ASP A 38 -9.05 -18.01 6.08
C ASP A 38 -7.60 -18.24 6.54
N ILE A 39 -6.69 -17.27 6.33
CA ILE A 39 -5.28 -17.37 6.75
C ILE A 39 -5.21 -17.24 8.27
N PRO A 40 -4.75 -18.28 9.00
CA PRO A 40 -4.66 -18.22 10.45
C PRO A 40 -3.59 -17.23 10.88
N ALA A 41 -3.77 -16.60 12.04
CA ALA A 41 -2.85 -15.58 12.57
C ALA A 41 -1.38 -16.04 12.66
N SER A 42 -1.13 -17.35 12.82
CA SER A 42 0.21 -17.94 12.83
C SER A 42 0.91 -18.00 11.47
N GLU A 43 0.16 -17.86 10.38
CA GLU A 43 0.66 -17.91 9.00
C GLU A 43 0.68 -16.53 8.32
N GLN A 44 0.07 -15.51 8.96
CA GLN A 44 0.09 -14.14 8.47
C GLN A 44 1.52 -13.58 8.45
N LYS A 45 1.90 -12.97 7.33
CA LYS A 45 3.25 -12.41 7.14
C LYS A 45 3.44 -11.16 7.99
N GLU A 46 4.60 -11.06 8.64
CA GLU A 46 4.97 -9.84 9.36
C GLU A 46 5.48 -8.78 8.39
N VAL A 47 4.79 -7.64 8.37
CA VAL A 47 5.01 -6.59 7.36
C VAL A 47 5.17 -5.22 8.00
N TYR A 48 5.77 -4.31 7.25
CA TYR A 48 5.86 -2.89 7.61
C TYR A 48 5.69 -2.03 6.36
N VAL A 49 5.04 -0.87 6.49
CA VAL A 49 5.02 0.17 5.46
C VAL A 49 5.77 1.39 5.95
N GLY A 50 6.78 1.84 5.21
CA GLY A 50 7.60 3.00 5.55
C GLY A 50 7.59 4.06 4.44
N GLY A 51 8.00 5.28 4.77
CA GLY A 51 8.01 6.40 3.82
C GLY A 51 6.64 7.02 3.57
N VAL A 52 5.63 6.69 4.39
CA VAL A 52 4.26 7.21 4.25
C VAL A 52 4.28 8.72 4.33
N SER A 53 3.66 9.41 3.39
CA SER A 53 3.63 10.88 3.41
C SER A 53 2.65 11.39 4.47
N ALA A 54 3.01 12.45 5.20
CA ALA A 54 2.18 13.08 6.23
C ALA A 54 2.54 14.56 6.35
N SER A 55 1.73 15.44 5.76
CA SER A 55 2.09 16.87 5.59
C SER A 55 3.44 17.10 4.88
N GLY A 56 3.82 16.17 4.00
CA GLY A 56 5.12 16.13 3.32
C GLY A 56 5.62 14.70 3.15
N ALA A 57 6.67 14.53 2.35
CA ALA A 57 7.33 13.25 2.19
C ALA A 57 8.30 12.99 3.36
N HIS A 58 8.41 11.72 3.76
CA HIS A 58 9.17 11.29 4.94
C HIS A 58 10.02 10.05 4.68
N GLY A 59 10.98 9.79 5.57
CA GLY A 59 11.85 8.61 5.55
C GLY A 59 11.19 7.34 6.11
N ILE A 60 12.00 6.33 6.43
CA ILE A 60 11.53 4.97 6.77
C ILE A 60 10.65 4.95 8.01
N ILE A 61 10.84 5.89 8.94
CA ILE A 61 10.15 5.92 10.23
C ILE A 61 8.68 6.34 10.14
N SER A 62 8.28 6.93 9.03
CA SER A 62 6.91 7.38 8.81
C SER A 62 6.07 6.22 8.28
N THR A 63 5.05 5.83 9.04
CA THR A 63 4.25 4.62 8.81
C THR A 63 2.76 4.88 9.04
N GLU A 64 1.95 3.83 8.85
CA GLU A 64 0.52 3.82 9.08
C GLU A 64 0.11 2.51 9.77
N PRO A 65 -0.13 2.52 11.10
CA PRO A 65 -0.50 1.32 11.87
C PRO A 65 -1.72 0.56 11.35
N ALA A 66 -2.77 1.26 10.90
CA ALA A 66 -3.99 0.64 10.37
C ALA A 66 -4.06 0.70 8.83
N TYR A 67 -2.91 0.60 8.16
CA TYR A 67 -2.79 0.64 6.70
C TYR A 67 -3.80 -0.31 6.01
N PRO A 68 -4.84 0.21 5.33
CA PRO A 68 -5.94 -0.60 4.83
C PRO A 68 -5.51 -1.78 3.94
N PRO A 69 -4.53 -1.64 3.03
CA PRO A 69 -4.06 -2.76 2.23
C PRO A 69 -3.53 -3.94 3.05
N PHE A 70 -2.91 -3.71 4.21
CA PHE A 70 -2.48 -4.79 5.10
C PHE A 70 -3.66 -5.46 5.80
N LEU A 71 -4.65 -4.68 6.23
CA LEU A 71 -5.85 -5.20 6.88
C LEU A 71 -6.64 -6.10 5.91
N TRP A 72 -6.85 -5.66 4.67
CA TRP A 72 -7.67 -6.39 3.69
C TRP A 72 -7.03 -7.67 3.16
N VAL A 73 -5.71 -7.81 3.28
CA VAL A 73 -4.98 -9.02 2.87
C VAL A 73 -4.52 -9.87 4.05
N HIS A 74 -4.98 -9.58 5.28
CA HIS A 74 -4.60 -10.31 6.48
C HIS A 74 -3.07 -10.39 6.67
N ALA A 75 -2.40 -9.25 6.51
CA ALA A 75 -0.99 -9.10 6.84
C ALA A 75 -0.82 -8.55 8.26
N LYS A 76 0.18 -9.04 8.99
CA LYS A 76 0.46 -8.63 10.37
C LYS A 76 1.40 -7.43 10.37
N ASN A 77 0.84 -6.23 10.43
CA ASN A 77 1.64 -5.00 10.47
C ASN A 77 2.41 -4.88 11.80
N ALA A 78 3.73 -4.75 11.74
CA ALA A 78 4.61 -4.58 12.89
C ALA A 78 4.28 -3.31 13.70
N ALA A 79 3.76 -2.28 13.04
CA ALA A 79 3.36 -1.03 13.68
C ALA A 79 1.90 -1.05 14.19
N ALA A 80 1.17 -2.16 14.05
CA ALA A 80 -0.23 -2.24 14.47
C ALA A 80 -0.41 -1.91 15.96
N GLY A 81 -1.52 -1.24 16.30
CA GLY A 81 -1.85 -0.88 17.68
C GLY A 81 -1.23 0.43 18.19
N LEU A 82 -0.37 1.09 17.40
CA LEU A 82 0.15 2.43 17.73
C LEU A 82 -0.83 3.57 17.40
N GLY A 83 -1.92 3.27 16.71
CA GLY A 83 -2.91 4.25 16.27
C GLY A 83 -3.75 3.70 15.12
N ILE A 84 -4.54 4.59 14.50
CA ILE A 84 -5.37 4.28 13.32
C ILE A 84 -4.94 5.03 12.05
N ASP A 85 -4.15 6.10 12.16
CA ASP A 85 -3.75 6.95 11.04
C ASP A 85 -2.22 6.92 10.87
N HIS A 86 -1.58 8.03 10.51
CA HIS A 86 -0.13 8.16 10.47
C HIS A 86 0.52 8.02 11.86
N ALA A 87 1.71 7.44 11.90
CA ALA A 87 2.57 7.44 13.08
C ALA A 87 4.06 7.56 12.68
N ASP A 88 4.83 8.23 13.53
CA ASP A 88 6.29 8.20 13.49
C ASP A 88 6.82 7.19 14.51
N VAL A 89 7.73 6.32 14.09
CA VAL A 89 8.36 5.30 14.95
C VAL A 89 9.86 5.55 15.11
N ALA A 90 10.47 5.00 16.16
CA ALA A 90 11.93 5.01 16.28
C ALA A 90 12.56 3.98 15.32
N LYS A 91 13.75 4.25 14.78
CA LYS A 91 14.47 3.27 13.94
C LYS A 91 14.82 2.02 14.75
N GLU A 92 15.13 2.19 16.03
CA GLU A 92 15.36 1.11 16.99
C GLU A 92 14.13 0.22 17.15
N ALA A 93 12.92 0.79 17.09
CA ALA A 93 11.70 0.00 17.13
C ALA A 93 11.58 -0.88 15.87
N LEU A 94 11.83 -0.32 14.69
CA LEU A 94 11.83 -1.08 13.44
C LEU A 94 12.87 -2.21 13.44
N VAL A 95 14.07 -1.95 13.96
CA VAL A 95 15.12 -2.98 14.12
C VAL A 95 14.70 -4.07 15.12
N ASN A 96 14.00 -3.70 16.19
CA ASN A 96 13.51 -4.68 17.18
C ASN A 96 12.34 -5.51 16.64
N TRP A 97 11.48 -4.92 15.80
CA TRP A 97 10.38 -5.64 15.16
C TRP A 97 10.86 -6.57 14.05
N ASP A 98 11.89 -6.17 13.30
CA ASP A 98 12.52 -6.93 12.20
C ASP A 98 11.51 -7.62 11.25
N PRO A 99 10.64 -6.84 10.57
CA PRO A 99 9.57 -7.41 9.75
C PRO A 99 10.12 -8.25 8.60
N GLU A 100 9.39 -9.30 8.22
CA GLU A 100 9.76 -10.17 7.09
C GLU A 100 9.70 -9.44 5.74
N TYR A 101 8.75 -8.51 5.58
CA TYR A 101 8.56 -7.73 4.36
C TYR A 101 8.45 -6.24 4.68
N ILE A 102 9.05 -5.40 3.84
CA ILE A 102 8.89 -3.95 3.92
C ILE A 102 8.32 -3.45 2.60
N PHE A 103 7.22 -2.72 2.70
CA PHE A 103 6.63 -1.96 1.62
C PHE A 103 7.02 -0.48 1.79
N ILE A 104 7.41 0.17 0.70
CA ILE A 104 7.84 1.55 0.70
C ILE A 104 6.81 2.37 -0.07
N ASP A 105 6.18 3.31 0.62
CA ASP A 105 5.40 4.34 -0.03
C ASP A 105 6.34 5.25 -0.83
N LEU A 106 6.17 5.25 -2.14
CA LEU A 106 7.09 5.93 -3.05
C LEU A 106 6.95 7.46 -3.03
N GLY A 107 5.98 8.02 -2.29
CA GLY A 107 5.96 9.44 -1.95
C GLY A 107 7.26 9.88 -1.26
N THR A 108 7.95 8.96 -0.58
CA THR A 108 9.27 9.17 0.02
C THR A 108 10.34 9.67 -0.97
N LEU A 109 10.18 9.41 -2.28
CA LEU A 109 11.14 9.84 -3.30
C LEU A 109 11.18 11.36 -3.51
N GLN A 110 10.24 12.10 -2.93
CA GLN A 110 10.17 13.56 -3.04
C GLN A 110 11.11 14.30 -2.08
N ILE A 111 11.84 13.59 -1.21
CA ILE A 111 12.90 14.16 -0.37
C ILE A 111 14.29 13.78 -0.87
N ASP A 112 15.26 14.64 -0.56
CA ASP A 112 16.67 14.42 -0.88
C ASP A 112 17.21 13.11 -0.30
N GLY A 113 18.26 12.57 -0.93
CA GLY A 113 18.90 11.33 -0.47
C GLY A 113 18.13 10.05 -0.79
N GLY A 114 16.99 10.12 -1.48
CA GLY A 114 16.21 8.95 -1.91
C GLY A 114 15.25 8.42 -0.83
N GLY A 115 14.94 9.22 0.18
CA GLY A 115 13.98 8.90 1.24
C GLY A 115 14.24 7.58 1.95
N ALA A 116 13.17 6.85 2.28
CA ALA A 116 13.22 5.58 2.98
C ALA A 116 14.10 4.54 2.25
N ILE A 117 14.13 4.57 0.91
CA ILE A 117 15.01 3.70 0.10
C ILE A 117 16.48 4.09 0.34
N GLY A 118 16.79 5.37 0.33
CA GLY A 118 18.12 5.89 0.62
C GLY A 118 18.61 5.51 2.02
N GLU A 119 17.73 5.63 3.02
CA GLU A 119 18.03 5.24 4.40
C GLU A 119 18.32 3.74 4.51
N LEU A 120 17.49 2.88 3.90
CA LEU A 120 17.73 1.43 3.82
C LEU A 120 19.07 1.08 3.15
N LYS A 121 19.52 1.88 2.18
CA LYS A 121 20.78 1.69 1.43
C LYS A 121 22.01 2.20 2.16
N THR A 122 21.88 3.16 3.07
CA THR A 122 23.03 3.87 3.63
C THR A 122 23.21 3.61 5.12
N GLU A 123 22.13 3.40 5.86
CA GLU A 123 22.19 3.27 7.32
C GLU A 123 22.47 1.84 7.77
N THR A 124 23.56 1.68 8.53
CA THR A 124 24.03 0.37 9.00
C THR A 124 22.98 -0.39 9.82
N ALA A 125 22.20 0.32 10.65
CA ALA A 125 21.15 -0.31 11.46
C ALA A 125 20.06 -0.95 10.60
N LEU A 126 19.66 -0.29 9.51
CA LEU A 126 18.58 -0.73 8.63
C LEU A 126 19.01 -1.83 7.65
N LYS A 127 20.28 -1.85 7.24
CA LYS A 127 20.88 -2.96 6.46
C LYS A 127 20.85 -4.29 7.21
N GLY A 128 20.74 -4.24 8.53
CA GLY A 128 20.66 -5.41 9.40
C GLY A 128 19.32 -6.15 9.32
N LEU A 129 18.27 -5.49 8.82
CA LEU A 129 16.92 -6.04 8.77
C LEU A 129 16.84 -7.29 7.88
N THR A 130 16.04 -8.25 8.30
CA THR A 130 15.79 -9.51 7.57
C THR A 130 15.23 -9.21 6.17
N ALA A 131 14.23 -8.33 6.06
CA ALA A 131 13.69 -7.90 4.76
C ALA A 131 14.76 -7.28 3.84
N ALA A 132 15.71 -6.51 4.39
CA ALA A 132 16.78 -5.91 3.59
C ALA A 132 17.76 -6.98 3.07
N LYS A 133 18.17 -7.91 3.93
CA LYS A 133 19.10 -9.00 3.59
C LYS A 133 18.53 -9.98 2.57
N GLU A 134 17.24 -10.28 2.67
CA GLU A 134 16.55 -11.20 1.76
C GLU A 134 15.97 -10.51 0.52
N GLY A 135 16.09 -9.19 0.44
CA GLY A 135 15.54 -8.37 -0.63
C GLY A 135 14.01 -8.45 -0.68
N ARG A 136 13.34 -8.49 0.46
CA ARG A 136 11.87 -8.43 0.57
C ARG A 136 11.40 -6.98 0.78
N ILE A 137 11.94 -6.08 -0.04
CA ILE A 137 11.60 -4.65 -0.06
C ILE A 137 10.84 -4.36 -1.35
N TYR A 138 9.68 -3.73 -1.26
CA TYR A 138 8.78 -3.54 -2.39
C TYR A 138 8.22 -2.13 -2.43
N GLY A 139 8.06 -1.54 -3.61
CA GLY A 139 7.46 -0.22 -3.77
C GLY A 139 5.94 -0.27 -3.95
N VAL A 140 5.22 0.58 -3.21
CA VAL A 140 3.79 0.81 -3.37
C VAL A 140 3.53 2.26 -3.75
N LEU A 141 2.46 2.50 -4.51
CA LEU A 141 2.17 3.85 -4.99
C LEU A 141 1.58 4.69 -3.85
N PRO A 142 2.01 5.97 -3.69
CA PRO A 142 1.43 6.86 -2.70
C PRO A 142 -0.04 7.11 -3.00
N TYR A 143 -0.89 7.05 -1.97
CA TYR A 143 -2.33 7.19 -2.14
C TYR A 143 -2.92 8.41 -1.43
N ASN A 144 -2.14 9.11 -0.60
CA ASN A 144 -2.64 10.15 0.32
C ASN A 144 -2.34 11.60 -0.12
N SER A 145 -1.85 11.79 -1.35
CA SER A 145 -1.70 13.10 -1.98
C SER A 145 -3.08 13.72 -2.25
N TYR A 146 -3.41 14.79 -1.52
CA TYR A 146 -4.70 15.49 -1.60
C TYR A 146 -5.91 14.65 -1.15
N SER A 147 -5.80 14.02 0.03
CA SER A 147 -6.71 13.02 0.59
C SER A 147 -6.52 11.62 -0.01
N SER A 148 -7.43 10.69 0.25
CA SER A 148 -7.29 9.28 -0.10
C SER A 148 -7.76 8.99 -1.53
N ASN A 149 -6.81 8.58 -2.37
CA ASN A 149 -7.02 8.04 -3.71
C ASN A 149 -7.34 6.54 -3.58
N HIS A 150 -8.63 6.22 -3.45
CA HIS A 150 -9.11 4.87 -3.08
C HIS A 150 -8.71 3.82 -4.13
N GLU A 151 -8.69 4.19 -5.40
CA GLU A 151 -8.24 3.35 -6.51
C GLU A 151 -6.78 2.91 -6.35
N ILE A 152 -5.91 3.76 -5.79
CA ILE A 152 -4.51 3.42 -5.49
C ILE A 152 -4.46 2.47 -4.28
N VAL A 153 -5.28 2.68 -3.25
CA VAL A 153 -5.36 1.78 -2.09
C VAL A 153 -5.77 0.36 -2.51
N LEU A 154 -6.79 0.25 -3.37
CA LEU A 154 -7.24 -1.03 -3.91
C LEU A 154 -6.15 -1.71 -4.75
N ALA A 155 -5.47 -0.96 -5.62
CA ALA A 155 -4.38 -1.49 -6.44
C ALA A 155 -3.19 -1.97 -5.57
N ASN A 156 -2.78 -1.18 -4.57
CA ASN A 156 -1.75 -1.55 -3.61
C ASN A 156 -2.11 -2.85 -2.88
N ALA A 157 -3.37 -3.03 -2.47
CA ALA A 157 -3.83 -4.23 -1.78
C ALA A 157 -3.66 -5.50 -2.63
N TYR A 158 -4.00 -5.48 -3.92
CA TYR A 158 -3.76 -6.62 -4.81
C TYR A 158 -2.26 -6.93 -4.98
N PHE A 159 -1.43 -5.90 -5.13
CA PHE A 159 0.02 -6.10 -5.24
C PHE A 159 0.60 -6.69 -3.96
N ILE A 160 0.22 -6.18 -2.79
CA ILE A 160 0.65 -6.68 -1.49
C ILE A 160 0.16 -8.13 -1.30
N GLY A 161 -1.13 -8.38 -1.54
CA GLY A 161 -1.70 -9.73 -1.44
C GLY A 161 -0.97 -10.74 -2.33
N LYS A 162 -0.67 -10.36 -3.58
CA LYS A 162 0.13 -11.18 -4.50
C LYS A 162 1.55 -11.42 -4.02
N THR A 163 2.17 -10.40 -3.41
CA THR A 163 3.54 -10.48 -2.90
C THR A 163 3.63 -11.41 -1.69
N LEU A 164 2.66 -11.34 -0.78
CA LEU A 164 2.66 -12.12 0.47
C LEU A 164 2.11 -13.54 0.29
N TYR A 165 1.12 -13.71 -0.59
CA TYR A 165 0.37 -14.96 -0.76
C TYR A 165 0.24 -15.32 -2.25
N PRO A 166 1.35 -15.58 -2.96
CA PRO A 166 1.37 -15.70 -4.42
C PRO A 166 0.42 -16.76 -4.99
N ASP A 167 0.18 -17.85 -4.26
CA ASP A 167 -0.71 -18.95 -4.65
C ASP A 167 -2.19 -18.53 -4.61
N ARG A 168 -2.57 -17.65 -3.68
CA ARG A 168 -3.96 -17.15 -3.54
C ARG A 168 -4.32 -16.09 -4.59
N PHE A 169 -3.31 -15.56 -5.27
CA PHE A 169 -3.42 -14.53 -6.28
C PHE A 169 -2.78 -15.00 -7.60
N ALA A 170 -2.77 -16.32 -7.87
CA ALA A 170 -2.15 -16.89 -9.07
C ALA A 170 -2.72 -16.32 -10.38
N ASP A 171 -3.99 -15.90 -10.36
CA ASP A 171 -4.76 -15.27 -11.44
C ASP A 171 -4.53 -13.76 -11.58
N ILE A 172 -3.82 -13.12 -10.64
CA ILE A 172 -3.66 -11.66 -10.61
C ILE A 172 -2.27 -11.26 -11.13
N ASP A 173 -2.27 -10.48 -12.22
CA ASP A 173 -1.19 -9.56 -12.56
C ASP A 173 -1.48 -8.19 -11.89
N PRO A 174 -0.61 -7.70 -10.98
CA PRO A 174 -0.86 -6.45 -10.26
C PRO A 174 -0.99 -5.20 -11.15
N VAL A 175 -0.26 -5.14 -12.27
CA VAL A 175 -0.26 -3.99 -13.18
C VAL A 175 -1.53 -3.98 -14.01
N GLU A 176 -1.93 -5.14 -14.55
CA GLU A 176 -3.20 -5.27 -15.25
C GLU A 176 -4.38 -4.98 -14.30
N LYS A 177 -4.35 -5.51 -13.08
CA LYS A 177 -5.39 -5.27 -12.08
C LYS A 177 -5.50 -3.80 -11.69
N ALA A 178 -4.38 -3.10 -11.52
CA ALA A 178 -4.40 -1.67 -11.26
C ALA A 178 -4.97 -0.87 -12.44
N ASN A 179 -4.62 -1.22 -13.67
CA ASN A 179 -5.20 -0.59 -14.85
C ASN A 179 -6.70 -0.84 -14.99
N GLU A 180 -7.19 -2.02 -14.62
CA GLU A 180 -8.64 -2.31 -14.54
C GLU A 180 -9.32 -1.38 -13.53
N ILE A 181 -8.77 -1.27 -12.32
CA ILE A 181 -9.28 -0.39 -11.25
C ILE A 181 -9.25 1.06 -11.73
N TYR A 182 -8.13 1.55 -12.25
CA TYR A 182 -8.02 2.92 -12.75
C TYR A 182 -8.95 3.21 -13.92
N ALA A 183 -9.12 2.26 -14.85
CA ALA A 183 -10.08 2.41 -15.95
C ALA A 183 -11.50 2.60 -15.41
N PHE A 184 -11.87 1.87 -14.35
CA PHE A 184 -13.16 2.05 -13.71
C PHE A 184 -13.29 3.41 -13.00
N PHE A 185 -12.30 3.86 -12.23
CA PHE A 185 -12.42 5.11 -11.44
C PHE A 185 -12.18 6.38 -12.25
N VAL A 186 -11.13 6.42 -13.06
CA VAL A 186 -10.63 7.62 -13.74
C VAL A 186 -10.71 7.54 -15.27
N GLY A 187 -11.25 6.44 -15.82
CA GLY A 187 -11.57 6.32 -17.24
C GLY A 187 -10.42 5.84 -18.13
N GLY A 188 -9.26 5.47 -17.58
CA GLY A 188 -8.16 4.91 -18.36
C GLY A 188 -7.10 4.13 -17.56
N PRO A 189 -6.28 3.32 -18.25
CA PRO A 189 -5.22 2.51 -17.65
C PRO A 189 -3.96 3.37 -17.38
N VAL A 190 -4.00 4.18 -16.32
CA VAL A 190 -2.96 5.18 -16.02
C VAL A 190 -1.80 4.68 -15.15
N PHE A 191 -1.68 3.37 -14.89
CA PHE A 191 -0.66 2.85 -13.98
C PHE A 191 0.76 3.25 -14.39
N ASN A 192 1.11 3.06 -15.67
CA ASN A 192 2.46 3.35 -16.15
C ASN A 192 2.80 4.85 -16.07
N GLU A 193 1.83 5.71 -16.37
CA GLU A 193 2.00 7.17 -16.25
C GLU A 193 2.25 7.57 -14.80
N LEU A 194 1.42 7.07 -13.87
CA LEU A 194 1.57 7.32 -12.44
C LEU A 194 2.90 6.76 -11.92
N ASN A 195 3.23 5.51 -12.25
CA ASN A 195 4.45 4.85 -11.81
C ASN A 195 5.73 5.56 -12.31
N SER A 196 5.68 6.16 -13.50
CA SER A 196 6.82 6.90 -14.05
C SER A 196 7.22 8.11 -13.22
N GLN A 197 6.27 8.70 -12.48
CA GLN A 197 6.53 9.81 -11.55
C GLN A 197 7.30 9.37 -10.29
N TYR A 198 7.36 8.06 -10.04
CA TYR A 198 8.00 7.44 -8.88
C TYR A 198 9.17 6.53 -9.30
N GLY A 199 9.85 6.88 -10.39
CA GLY A 199 11.03 6.16 -10.86
C GLY A 199 10.74 4.75 -11.38
N ASN A 200 9.49 4.44 -11.71
CA ASN A 200 9.03 3.10 -12.10
C ASN A 200 9.29 2.03 -11.02
N LEU A 201 9.25 2.43 -9.74
CA LEU A 201 9.46 1.54 -8.59
C LEU A 201 8.16 0.99 -7.97
N GLY A 202 7.00 1.38 -8.50
CA GLY A 202 5.70 0.85 -8.09
C GLY A 202 5.54 -0.60 -8.53
N PHE A 203 5.02 -1.43 -7.62
CA PHE A 203 4.73 -2.85 -7.80
C PHE A 203 5.93 -3.69 -8.22
N THR A 204 7.11 -3.32 -7.73
CA THR A 204 8.33 -4.09 -7.96
C THR A 204 9.13 -4.26 -6.69
N LYS A 205 10.02 -5.26 -6.71
CA LYS A 205 11.05 -5.46 -5.70
C LYS A 205 12.13 -4.38 -5.85
N ILE A 206 12.40 -3.65 -4.78
CA ILE A 206 13.43 -2.62 -4.73
C ILE A 206 14.77 -3.29 -4.41
N SER A 207 15.75 -3.10 -5.28
CA SER A 207 17.13 -3.53 -5.00
C SER A 207 17.84 -2.47 -4.15
N LEU A 208 18.27 -2.88 -2.96
CA LEU A 208 19.07 -2.07 -2.03
C LEU A 208 20.55 -2.09 -2.42
#